data_AF-A0AAE2BZ57-F1
#
_entry.id   AF-A0AAE2BZ57-F1
#
_cell.length_a   1.000
_cell.length_b   1.000
_cell.length_c   1.000
_cell.angle_alpha   90.00
_cell.angle_beta   90.00
_cell.angle_gamma   90.00
#
_symmetry.space_group_name_H-M   'P 1'
#
loop_
_entity.id
_entity.type
_entity.pdbx_description
1 polymer ?
#
loop_
_entity_poly.entity_id
_entity_poly.type
_entity_poly.pdbx_seq_one_letter_code
_entity_poly.pdbx_strand_id
1 'polypeptide(L)'
;MYTRSIYRSHWRQGCRNGNRSGAIYITSNGGYNWKAAVQETVSATLNRTVSSGISGASYYTGTFSTVNRSPEGNYVAVSSRGNFYLTWEPGQPFWQPHNRAVARRIQNMGWRADGGLWLLVRGGGLYLSKGTGITEEFEEIPVQSRGFGFLMLGTVRRKFPKIELKDEAWAAGGSGILLKTTNSGKTWIRDKAADNIAANLYSVKFINDKQGFARE
;
A
#
# COMPACT_ATOMS: atom_id res chain seq x y z
N MET A 1 -24.34 -24.80 -26.53
CA MET A 1 -24.63 -24.26 -25.18
C MET A 1 -23.32 -23.95 -24.48
N TYR A 2 -22.92 -22.69 -24.40
CA TYR A 2 -21.74 -22.26 -23.64
C TYR A 2 -22.18 -21.67 -22.30
N THR A 3 -22.06 -22.43 -21.22
CA THR A 3 -22.20 -21.90 -19.85
C THR A 3 -20.88 -21.26 -19.43
N ARG A 4 -20.81 -19.91 -19.50
CA ARG A 4 -19.78 -19.12 -18.83
C ARG A 4 -20.01 -19.20 -17.32
N SER A 5 -19.21 -20.00 -16.62
CA SER A 5 -19.15 -19.95 -15.15
C SER A 5 -18.27 -18.76 -14.73
N ILE A 6 -18.90 -17.74 -14.14
CA ILE A 6 -18.22 -16.62 -13.50
C ILE A 6 -17.81 -17.06 -12.10
N TYR A 7 -16.55 -17.49 -11.93
CA TYR A 7 -16.00 -17.73 -10.60
C TYR A 7 -15.59 -16.41 -9.95
N ARG A 8 -16.42 -15.93 -9.01
CA ARG A 8 -16.09 -14.88 -8.04
C ARG A 8 -15.07 -15.42 -7.03
N SER A 9 -13.81 -15.04 -7.15
CA SER A 9 -12.80 -15.32 -6.13
C SER A 9 -13.04 -14.46 -4.89
N HIS A 10 -13.68 -15.04 -3.87
CA HIS A 10 -13.73 -14.46 -2.54
C HIS A 10 -12.39 -14.73 -1.84
N TRP A 11 -11.48 -13.76 -1.90
CA TRP A 11 -10.29 -13.76 -1.06
C TRP A 11 -10.65 -13.24 0.33
N ARG A 12 -10.71 -14.14 1.32
CA ARG A 12 -10.60 -13.72 2.73
C ARG A 12 -9.16 -13.25 2.96
N GLN A 13 -8.98 -12.03 3.45
CA GLN A 13 -7.69 -11.53 3.94
C GLN A 13 -7.21 -12.42 5.11
N GLY A 14 -6.49 -13.47 4.77
CA GLY A 14 -5.84 -14.41 5.70
C GLY A 14 -4.41 -14.03 6.08
N CYS A 15 -3.96 -12.80 5.81
CA CYS A 15 -2.67 -12.31 6.28
C CYS A 15 -2.87 -11.34 7.44
N ARG A 16 -3.35 -11.84 8.59
CA ARG A 16 -3.25 -11.11 9.86
C ARG A 16 -1.96 -11.40 10.62
N ASN A 17 -1.08 -12.27 10.11
CA ASN A 17 0.29 -12.50 10.61
C ASN A 17 1.18 -13.20 9.52
N GLY A 18 1.03 -12.83 8.25
CA GLY A 18 1.70 -13.53 7.14
C GLY A 18 3.19 -13.18 7.04
N ASN A 19 4.05 -14.14 7.34
CA ASN A 19 5.51 -14.20 7.17
C ASN A 19 6.22 -12.85 6.92
N ARG A 20 6.80 -12.28 7.98
CA ARG A 20 7.56 -11.02 7.91
C ARG A 20 8.68 -11.07 6.86
N SER A 21 9.13 -12.26 6.48
CA SER A 21 10.20 -12.56 5.52
C SER A 21 9.86 -12.37 4.02
N GLY A 22 8.61 -12.02 3.69
CA GLY A 22 8.18 -11.68 2.31
C GLY A 22 7.93 -12.86 1.36
N ALA A 23 7.73 -14.06 1.88
CA ALA A 23 7.31 -15.20 1.06
C ALA A 23 5.86 -15.02 0.56
N ILE A 24 5.62 -15.32 -0.72
CA ILE A 24 4.28 -15.32 -1.33
C ILE A 24 3.94 -16.73 -1.77
N TYR A 25 2.75 -17.19 -1.40
CA TYR A 25 2.22 -18.50 -1.79
C TYR A 25 0.88 -18.34 -2.49
N ILE A 26 0.62 -19.20 -3.47
CA ILE A 26 -0.61 -19.24 -4.25
C ILE A 26 -1.25 -20.62 -4.07
N THR A 27 -2.57 -20.63 -3.89
CA THR A 27 -3.39 -21.85 -3.88
C THR A 27 -4.46 -21.75 -4.97
N SER A 28 -4.77 -22.89 -5.59
CA SER A 28 -5.88 -23.02 -6.57
C SER A 28 -7.00 -23.93 -6.08
N ASN A 29 -6.86 -24.50 -4.88
CA ASN A 29 -7.79 -25.50 -4.33
C ASN A 29 -8.26 -25.11 -2.92
N GLY A 30 -8.61 -23.83 -2.72
CA GLY A 30 -9.20 -23.39 -1.45
C GLY A 30 -8.26 -23.49 -0.24
N GLY A 31 -6.94 -23.58 -0.45
CA GLY A 31 -5.95 -23.63 0.63
C GLY A 31 -5.49 -25.03 1.04
N TYR A 32 -5.90 -26.10 0.35
CA TYR A 32 -5.38 -27.45 0.62
C TYR A 32 -3.90 -27.58 0.22
N ASN A 33 -3.50 -27.01 -0.91
CA ASN A 33 -2.12 -26.98 -1.38
C ASN A 33 -1.66 -25.55 -1.68
N TRP A 34 -0.37 -25.28 -1.43
CA TRP A 34 0.25 -23.98 -1.61
C TRP A 34 1.52 -24.11 -2.42
N LYS A 35 1.62 -23.35 -3.52
CA LYS A 35 2.82 -23.23 -4.33
C LYS A 35 3.51 -21.90 -4.02
N ALA A 36 4.81 -21.94 -3.75
CA ALA A 36 5.60 -20.71 -3.62
C ALA A 36 5.62 -19.94 -4.94
N ALA A 37 5.21 -18.67 -4.90
CA ALA A 37 5.27 -17.75 -6.03
C ALA A 37 6.58 -16.97 -6.05
N VAL A 38 7.10 -16.65 -4.86
CA VAL A 38 8.44 -16.07 -4.68
C VAL A 38 9.40 -17.21 -4.37
N GLN A 39 10.50 -17.30 -5.10
CA GLN A 39 11.43 -18.44 -5.06
C GLN A 39 12.49 -18.30 -3.96
N GLU A 40 12.74 -17.09 -3.45
CA GLU A 40 13.76 -16.81 -2.44
C GLU A 40 13.26 -15.85 -1.36
N THR A 41 13.86 -15.88 -0.17
CA THR A 41 13.51 -14.93 0.89
C THR A 41 13.97 -13.52 0.52
N VAL A 42 13.30 -12.49 1.05
CA VAL A 42 13.70 -11.10 0.79
C VAL A 42 15.13 -10.83 1.27
N SER A 43 15.55 -11.46 2.38
CA SER A 43 16.94 -11.37 2.84
C SER A 43 17.92 -11.96 1.82
N ALA A 44 17.57 -13.08 1.18
CA ALA A 44 18.41 -13.67 0.13
C ALA A 44 18.47 -12.76 -1.10
N THR A 45 17.33 -12.19 -1.53
CA THR A 45 17.30 -11.21 -2.62
C THR A 45 18.22 -10.04 -2.32
N LEU A 46 18.10 -9.43 -1.14
CA LEU A 46 18.89 -8.27 -0.75
C LEU A 46 20.38 -8.58 -0.53
N ASN A 47 20.69 -9.77 -0.02
CA ASN A 47 22.05 -10.28 0.14
C ASN A 47 22.70 -10.65 -1.21
N ARG A 48 21.92 -10.95 -2.24
CA ARG A 48 22.42 -11.11 -3.61
C ARG A 48 22.58 -9.75 -4.29
N THR A 49 21.67 -8.82 -4.02
CA THR A 49 21.68 -7.47 -4.59
C THR A 49 22.47 -6.47 -3.73
N VAL A 50 23.34 -6.86 -2.80
CA VAL A 50 24.08 -5.88 -1.95
C VAL A 50 25.01 -4.97 -2.75
N SER A 51 25.28 -5.29 -4.02
CA SER A 51 25.96 -4.42 -4.98
C SER A 51 25.04 -3.43 -5.72
N SER A 52 23.72 -3.45 -5.50
CA SER A 52 22.72 -2.66 -6.25
C SER A 52 22.61 -1.19 -5.88
N GLY A 53 23.39 -0.70 -4.91
CA GLY A 53 23.35 0.70 -4.49
C GLY A 53 22.13 1.09 -3.64
N ILE A 54 21.40 0.11 -3.07
CA ILE A 54 20.27 0.38 -2.17
C ILE A 54 20.78 0.80 -0.79
N SER A 55 20.59 2.08 -0.45
CA SER A 55 21.08 2.68 0.79
C SER A 55 20.36 2.10 2.01
N GLY A 56 21.13 1.47 2.92
CA GLY A 56 20.60 0.89 4.15
C GLY A 56 20.02 -0.52 4.01
N ALA A 57 20.25 -1.21 2.87
CA ALA A 57 19.91 -2.61 2.67
C ALA A 57 20.82 -3.59 3.44
N SER A 58 22.06 -3.21 3.72
CA SER A 58 23.08 -4.07 4.36
C SER A 58 22.72 -4.58 5.76
N TYR A 59 21.74 -3.95 6.43
CA TYR A 59 21.26 -4.34 7.76
C TYR A 59 19.83 -4.88 7.76
N TYR A 60 19.30 -5.25 6.59
CA TYR A 60 17.92 -5.68 6.49
C TYR A 60 17.72 -7.10 7.02
N THR A 61 16.83 -7.25 8.00
CA THR A 61 16.58 -8.52 8.70
C THR A 61 15.48 -9.37 8.07
N GLY A 62 15.12 -9.09 6.82
CA GLY A 62 14.06 -9.82 6.12
C GLY A 62 12.66 -9.26 6.32
N THR A 63 12.46 -8.28 7.22
CA THR A 63 11.13 -7.91 7.71
C THR A 63 10.50 -6.63 7.11
N PHE A 64 9.24 -6.72 6.70
CA PHE A 64 8.46 -5.56 6.24
C PHE A 64 7.72 -4.85 7.39
N SER A 65 7.62 -3.52 7.31
CA SER A 65 6.75 -2.71 8.17
C SER A 65 5.32 -2.69 7.66
N THR A 66 5.13 -2.55 6.34
CA THR A 66 3.83 -2.63 5.68
C THR A 66 3.93 -3.41 4.37
N VAL A 67 2.82 -4.06 3.98
CA VAL A 67 2.69 -4.78 2.71
C VAL A 67 1.29 -4.50 2.17
N ASN A 68 1.20 -3.96 0.96
CA ASN A 68 -0.06 -3.60 0.31
C ASN A 68 -0.14 -4.20 -1.10
N ARG A 69 -1.34 -4.69 -1.45
CA ARG A 69 -1.61 -5.39 -2.72
C ARG A 69 -2.55 -4.57 -3.59
N SER A 70 -2.27 -4.48 -4.89
CA SER A 70 -3.15 -3.89 -5.89
C SER A 70 -4.30 -4.84 -6.26
N PRO A 71 -5.39 -4.35 -6.89
CA PRO A 71 -6.44 -5.21 -7.44
C PRO A 71 -5.92 -6.22 -8.49
N GLU A 72 -4.94 -5.81 -9.29
CA GLU A 72 -4.29 -6.60 -10.35
C GLU A 72 -3.35 -7.67 -9.78
N GLY A 73 -2.97 -7.53 -8.51
CA GLY A 73 -2.20 -8.51 -7.75
C GLY A 73 -0.74 -8.18 -7.54
N ASN A 74 -0.35 -6.96 -7.88
CA ASN A 74 0.97 -6.41 -7.60
C ASN A 74 1.10 -6.09 -6.11
N TYR A 75 2.30 -6.19 -5.57
CA TYR A 75 2.61 -5.90 -4.18
C TYR A 75 3.62 -4.77 -4.08
N VAL A 76 3.45 -3.95 -3.04
CA VAL A 76 4.45 -2.99 -2.57
C VAL A 76 4.63 -3.20 -1.07
N ALA A 77 5.87 -3.23 -0.63
CA ALA A 77 6.24 -3.47 0.75
C ALA A 77 7.30 -2.48 1.21
N VAL A 78 7.15 -1.97 2.43
CA VAL A 78 8.11 -1.05 3.02
C VAL A 78 9.05 -1.82 3.95
N SER A 79 10.35 -1.58 3.85
CA SER A 79 11.32 -2.16 4.78
C SER A 79 10.97 -1.80 6.24
N SER A 80 11.30 -2.65 7.21
CA SER A 80 10.98 -2.42 8.63
C SER A 80 11.45 -1.08 9.18
N ARG A 81 12.54 -0.53 8.64
CA ARG A 81 13.10 0.78 9.02
C ARG A 81 12.68 1.93 8.08
N GLY A 82 11.96 1.66 7.01
CA GLY A 82 11.50 2.67 6.06
C GLY A 82 12.62 3.32 5.24
N ASN A 83 13.75 2.64 5.07
CA ASN A 83 14.90 3.19 4.32
C ASN A 83 14.74 3.04 2.81
N PHE A 84 14.03 1.99 2.39
CA PHE A 84 13.75 1.59 1.02
C PHE A 84 12.42 0.82 0.98
N TYR A 85 11.92 0.53 -0.21
CA TYR A 85 10.72 -0.27 -0.44
C TYR A 85 11.00 -1.34 -1.48
N LEU A 86 10.10 -2.31 -1.60
CA LEU A 86 10.19 -3.37 -2.58
C LEU A 86 8.85 -3.54 -3.29
N THR A 87 8.91 -3.96 -4.54
CA THR A 87 7.73 -4.32 -5.32
C THR A 87 7.81 -5.77 -5.78
N TRP A 88 6.66 -6.37 -6.03
CA TRP A 88 6.59 -7.69 -6.66
C TRP A 88 5.35 -7.77 -7.53
N GLU A 89 5.51 -8.26 -8.75
CA GLU A 89 4.43 -8.49 -9.69
C GLU A 89 4.27 -9.98 -9.98
N PRO A 90 3.05 -10.49 -10.22
CA PRO A 90 2.84 -11.89 -10.58
C PRO A 90 3.73 -12.32 -11.76
N GLY A 91 4.49 -13.40 -11.55
CA GLY A 91 5.45 -13.91 -12.53
C GLY A 91 6.90 -13.51 -12.25
N GLN A 92 7.14 -12.52 -11.40
CA GLN A 92 8.50 -12.21 -10.95
C GLN A 92 9.01 -13.28 -9.98
N PRO A 93 10.26 -13.75 -10.13
CA PRO A 93 10.82 -14.78 -9.26
C PRO A 93 11.17 -14.26 -7.85
N PHE A 94 11.44 -12.95 -7.71
CA PHE A 94 11.87 -12.29 -6.48
C PHE A 94 11.36 -10.84 -6.42
N TRP A 95 11.40 -10.25 -5.22
CA TRP A 95 11.05 -8.85 -4.99
C TRP A 95 12.08 -7.91 -5.63
N GLN A 96 11.63 -6.81 -6.21
CA GLN A 96 12.49 -5.76 -6.75
C GLN A 96 12.70 -4.65 -5.70
N PRO A 97 13.93 -4.37 -5.25
CA PRO A 97 14.19 -3.31 -4.29
C PRO A 97 14.34 -1.94 -4.96
N HIS A 98 13.84 -0.90 -4.28
CA HIS A 98 13.89 0.48 -4.75
C HIS A 98 14.35 1.41 -3.63
N ASN A 99 15.28 2.31 -3.92
CA ASN A 99 15.66 3.36 -2.98
C ASN A 99 14.46 4.27 -2.70
N ARG A 100 14.41 4.86 -1.51
CA ARG A 100 13.41 5.89 -1.24
C ARG A 100 13.65 7.10 -2.14
N ALA A 101 12.60 7.64 -2.72
CA ALA A 101 12.66 8.83 -3.57
C ALA A 101 12.91 10.13 -2.79
N VAL A 102 12.77 10.09 -1.45
CA VAL A 102 12.84 11.28 -0.59
C VAL A 102 13.72 11.03 0.64
N ALA A 103 14.32 12.09 1.20
CA ALA A 103 15.26 11.97 2.31
C ALA A 103 14.63 11.33 3.57
N ARG A 104 13.35 11.61 3.82
CA ARG A 104 12.59 11.15 5.00
C ARG A 104 12.24 9.67 4.86
N ARG A 105 12.23 8.96 6.00
CA ARG A 105 11.88 7.53 6.03
C ARG A 105 10.43 7.29 5.63
N ILE A 106 10.23 6.25 4.84
CA ILE A 106 8.93 5.75 4.43
C ILE A 106 8.19 5.18 5.65
N GLN A 107 6.95 5.59 5.85
CA GLN A 107 6.05 5.02 6.85
C GLN A 107 5.12 3.98 6.24
N ASN A 108 4.59 4.26 5.05
CA ASN A 108 3.67 3.37 4.37
C ASN A 108 3.65 3.68 2.87
N MET A 109 3.28 2.69 2.07
CA MET A 109 3.09 2.82 0.62
C MET A 109 1.94 1.94 0.16
N GLY A 110 1.28 2.32 -0.92
CA GLY A 110 0.24 1.50 -1.50
C GLY A 110 -0.16 1.99 -2.88
N TRP A 111 -1.28 1.45 -3.35
CA TRP A 111 -1.76 1.68 -4.70
C TRP A 111 -2.89 2.71 -4.72
N ARG A 112 -2.79 3.63 -5.66
CA ARG A 112 -3.88 4.51 -6.06
C ARG A 112 -4.89 3.75 -6.91
N ALA A 113 -6.11 4.28 -7.01
CA ALA A 113 -7.17 3.67 -7.81
C ALA A 113 -6.95 3.81 -9.33
N ASP A 114 -6.12 4.75 -9.77
CA ASP A 114 -5.64 4.86 -11.16
C ASP A 114 -4.51 3.88 -11.50
N GLY A 115 -4.02 3.11 -10.52
CA GLY A 115 -2.91 2.16 -10.70
C GLY A 115 -1.52 2.73 -10.41
N GLY A 116 -1.38 4.01 -10.06
CA GLY A 116 -0.12 4.57 -9.56
C GLY A 116 0.14 4.24 -8.08
N LEU A 117 1.24 4.76 -7.54
CA LEU A 117 1.64 4.57 -6.14
C LEU A 117 1.37 5.82 -5.30
N TRP A 118 1.08 5.62 -4.03
CA TRP A 118 1.16 6.65 -3.00
C TRP A 118 2.23 6.28 -1.97
N LEU A 119 2.85 7.30 -1.40
CA LEU A 119 3.96 7.20 -0.47
C LEU A 119 3.70 8.14 0.73
N LEU A 120 3.70 7.60 1.93
CA LEU A 120 3.65 8.33 3.18
C LEU A 120 5.02 8.30 3.86
N VAL A 121 5.49 9.44 4.34
CA VAL A 121 6.78 9.56 5.04
C VAL A 121 6.65 10.21 6.40
N ARG A 122 7.62 9.91 7.28
CA ARG A 122 7.65 10.38 8.66
C ARG A 122 7.52 11.89 8.75
N GLY A 123 6.55 12.35 9.56
CA GLY A 123 6.21 13.76 9.78
C GLY A 123 5.16 14.31 8.79
N GLY A 124 4.37 13.41 8.19
CA GLY A 124 3.16 13.80 7.47
C GLY A 124 3.39 14.29 6.05
N GLY A 125 4.42 13.78 5.36
CA GLY A 125 4.56 14.01 3.92
C GLY A 125 3.74 12.97 3.14
N LEU A 126 2.95 13.44 2.18
CA LEU A 126 2.24 12.60 1.21
C LEU A 126 2.83 12.85 -0.17
N TYR A 127 3.18 11.77 -0.86
CA TYR A 127 3.68 11.82 -2.22
C TYR A 127 2.88 10.88 -3.12
N LEU A 128 2.66 11.27 -4.37
CA LEU A 128 2.05 10.44 -5.38
C LEU A 128 3.02 10.19 -6.52
N SER A 129 3.03 8.99 -7.07
CA SER A 129 3.88 8.69 -8.21
C SER A 129 3.34 9.30 -9.49
N LYS A 130 4.25 9.67 -10.39
CA LYS A 130 3.89 10.09 -11.75
C LYS A 130 3.46 8.88 -12.57
N GLY A 131 2.37 9.05 -13.34
CA GLY A 131 1.83 8.00 -14.20
C GLY A 131 1.15 6.86 -13.43
N THR A 132 1.19 5.67 -14.01
CA THR A 132 0.58 4.44 -13.46
C THR A 132 1.63 3.34 -13.38
N GLY A 133 1.39 2.31 -12.57
CA GLY A 133 2.35 1.22 -12.36
C GLY A 133 3.45 1.58 -11.36
N ILE A 134 4.55 0.83 -11.43
CA ILE A 134 5.72 1.01 -10.56
C ILE A 134 6.62 2.07 -11.20
N THR A 135 6.62 3.27 -10.63
CA THR A 135 7.51 4.37 -11.02
C THR A 135 8.23 4.91 -9.79
N GLU A 136 9.47 5.38 -9.97
CA GLU A 136 10.30 5.94 -8.88
C GLU A 136 10.22 7.47 -8.79
N GLU A 137 9.46 8.10 -9.69
CA GLU A 137 9.22 9.54 -9.70
C GLU A 137 7.99 9.90 -8.87
N PHE A 138 8.19 10.69 -7.83
CA PHE A 138 7.15 11.08 -6.87
C PHE A 138 7.05 12.61 -6.76
N GLU A 139 5.82 13.10 -6.62
CA GLU A 139 5.50 14.51 -6.38
C GLU A 139 4.86 14.67 -5.00
N GLU A 140 5.30 15.68 -4.24
CA GLU A 140 4.72 15.99 -2.95
C GLU A 140 3.34 16.62 -3.12
N ILE A 141 2.37 16.12 -2.36
CA ILE A 141 1.05 16.71 -2.27
C ILE A 141 0.97 17.52 -0.98
N PRO A 142 0.68 18.84 -1.07
CA PRO A 142 0.51 19.66 0.11
C PRO A 142 -0.72 19.19 0.88
N VAL A 143 -0.49 18.78 2.12
CA VAL A 143 -1.52 18.29 3.04
C VAL A 143 -1.39 19.01 4.38
N GLN A 144 -2.51 19.43 4.96
CA GLN A 144 -2.55 20.11 6.26
C GLN A 144 -2.37 19.10 7.41
N SER A 145 -1.20 18.46 7.45
CA SER A 145 -0.85 17.46 8.47
C SER A 145 -0.53 18.08 9.83
N ARG A 146 -0.20 19.39 9.87
CA ARG A 146 0.28 20.12 11.06
C ARG A 146 1.42 19.39 11.79
N GLY A 147 2.26 18.67 11.05
CA GLY A 147 3.41 17.92 11.60
C GLY A 147 3.09 16.51 12.11
N PHE A 148 1.81 16.11 12.14
CA PHE A 148 1.42 14.76 12.52
C PHE A 148 1.60 13.77 11.36
N GLY A 149 2.14 12.58 11.66
CA GLY A 149 2.31 11.53 10.67
C GLY A 149 0.97 10.94 10.21
N PHE A 150 0.85 10.68 8.91
CA PHE A 150 -0.22 9.85 8.38
C PHE A 150 0.15 8.38 8.57
N LEU A 151 -0.82 7.60 9.02
CA LEU A 151 -0.62 6.17 9.29
C LEU A 151 -1.11 5.33 8.12
N MET A 152 -2.15 5.79 7.42
CA MET A 152 -2.78 5.04 6.33
C MET A 152 -3.48 5.95 5.32
N LEU A 153 -3.54 5.46 4.07
CA LEU A 153 -4.47 5.89 3.03
C LEU A 153 -5.43 4.73 2.68
N GLY A 154 -6.73 5.01 2.67
CA GLY A 154 -7.78 4.09 2.23
C GLY A 154 -8.53 4.68 1.03
N THR A 155 -8.69 3.91 -0.06
CA THR A 155 -9.41 4.35 -1.26
C THR A 155 -10.84 3.80 -1.26
N VAL A 156 -11.78 4.61 -1.75
CA VAL A 156 -13.17 4.20 -2.03
C VAL A 156 -13.32 4.16 -3.55
N ARG A 157 -13.56 2.98 -4.12
CA ARG A 157 -13.94 2.89 -5.54
C ARG A 157 -15.46 2.99 -5.67
N ARG A 158 -15.95 4.06 -6.29
CA ARG A 158 -17.34 4.13 -6.78
C ARG A 158 -17.41 3.50 -8.16
N LYS A 159 -18.14 2.39 -8.31
CA LYS A 159 -18.32 1.72 -9.61
C LYS A 159 -19.50 2.36 -10.37
N PHE A 160 -19.30 3.52 -10.98
CA PHE A 160 -20.29 4.07 -11.92
C PHE A 160 -19.98 3.61 -13.36
N PRO A 161 -20.97 3.24 -14.20
CA PRO A 161 -20.68 2.58 -15.47
C PRO A 161 -20.18 3.52 -16.58
N LYS A 162 -20.02 4.83 -16.39
CA LYS A 162 -19.71 5.72 -17.53
C LYS A 162 -19.17 7.13 -17.27
N ILE A 163 -18.72 7.47 -16.06
CA ILE A 163 -18.29 8.85 -15.75
C ILE A 163 -17.05 8.79 -14.88
N GLU A 164 -16.04 9.58 -15.24
CA GLU A 164 -14.70 9.74 -14.63
C GLU A 164 -14.65 9.33 -13.15
N LEU A 165 -13.71 8.43 -12.80
CA LEU A 165 -13.45 8.06 -11.41
C LEU A 165 -13.03 9.31 -10.62
N LYS A 166 -13.98 9.97 -9.97
CA LYS A 166 -13.72 10.81 -8.81
C LYS A 166 -13.37 9.85 -7.67
N ASP A 167 -12.12 9.39 -7.66
CA ASP A 167 -11.63 8.49 -6.63
C ASP A 167 -11.57 9.26 -5.31
N GLU A 168 -12.56 8.98 -4.47
CA GLU A 168 -12.55 9.43 -3.09
C GLU A 168 -11.53 8.58 -2.33
N ALA A 169 -10.66 9.24 -1.57
CA ALA A 169 -9.76 8.56 -0.67
C ALA A 169 -9.73 9.29 0.67
N TRP A 170 -9.33 8.54 1.69
CA TRP A 170 -9.28 8.99 3.07
C TRP A 170 -7.89 8.72 3.63
N ALA A 171 -7.29 9.73 4.24
CA ALA A 171 -6.04 9.60 4.98
C ALA A 171 -6.37 9.73 6.46
N ALA A 172 -5.81 8.84 7.27
CA ALA A 172 -5.96 8.89 8.71
C ALA A 172 -4.59 8.88 9.38
N GLY A 173 -4.48 9.60 10.50
CA GLY A 173 -3.22 9.82 11.18
C GLY A 173 -3.37 9.99 12.67
N GLY A 174 -2.32 10.53 13.29
CA GLY A 174 -2.31 10.77 14.73
C GLY A 174 -3.33 11.82 15.18
N SER A 175 -3.77 11.73 16.43
CA SER A 175 -4.66 12.71 17.09
C SER A 175 -5.95 13.02 16.33
N GLY A 176 -6.64 11.98 15.87
CA GLY A 176 -7.94 12.11 15.21
C GLY A 176 -7.89 12.78 13.83
N ILE A 177 -6.71 12.91 13.21
CA ILE A 177 -6.63 13.49 11.87
C ILE A 177 -7.28 12.56 10.86
N LEU A 178 -8.31 13.09 10.21
CA LEU A 178 -8.99 12.48 9.09
C LEU A 178 -9.02 13.49 7.93
N LEU A 179 -8.44 13.11 6.80
CA LEU A 179 -8.47 13.90 5.57
C LEU A 179 -9.24 13.14 4.50
N LYS A 180 -9.94 13.88 3.65
CA LYS A 180 -10.66 13.37 2.49
C LYS A 180 -10.17 14.05 1.22
N THR A 181 -10.04 13.28 0.15
CA THR A 181 -9.90 13.79 -1.22
C THR A 181 -11.09 13.31 -2.05
N THR A 182 -11.44 14.08 -3.09
CA THR A 182 -12.44 13.70 -4.10
C THR A 182 -11.89 13.82 -5.53
N ASN A 183 -10.56 14.00 -5.66
CA ASN A 183 -9.86 14.20 -6.92
C ASN A 183 -8.58 13.36 -7.00
N SER A 184 -8.70 12.08 -6.60
CA SER A 184 -7.62 11.09 -6.71
C SER A 184 -6.36 11.46 -5.94
N GLY A 185 -6.52 12.17 -4.81
CA GLY A 185 -5.42 12.53 -3.92
C GLY A 185 -4.67 13.80 -4.31
N LYS A 186 -5.09 14.54 -5.34
CA LYS A 186 -4.45 15.80 -5.74
C LYS A 186 -4.63 16.90 -4.70
N THR A 187 -5.80 16.96 -4.05
CA THR A 187 -6.07 17.88 -2.93
C THR A 187 -6.78 17.17 -1.80
N TRP A 188 -6.51 17.59 -0.57
CA TRP A 188 -7.06 16.99 0.65
C TRP A 188 -7.69 18.04 1.55
N ILE A 189 -8.87 17.71 2.09
CA ILE A 189 -9.65 18.55 3.01
C ILE A 189 -9.77 17.81 4.33
N ARG A 190 -9.63 18.51 5.47
CA ARG A 190 -9.85 17.92 6.79
C ARG A 190 -11.33 17.64 7.00
N ASP A 191 -11.63 16.40 7.37
CA ASP A 191 -12.96 16.02 7.83
C ASP A 191 -13.01 16.12 9.36
N LYS A 192 -13.99 16.85 9.88
CA LYS A 192 -14.15 17.11 11.32
C LYS A 192 -14.82 15.95 12.06
N ALA A 193 -15.28 14.91 11.36
CA ALA A 193 -15.95 13.77 11.98
C ALA A 193 -15.11 13.05 13.04
N ALA A 194 -13.78 13.19 12.98
CA ALA A 194 -12.84 12.58 13.93
C ALA A 194 -12.20 13.58 14.92
N ASP A 195 -12.58 14.87 14.90
CA ASP A 195 -11.95 15.89 15.76
C ASP A 195 -12.12 15.62 17.26
N ASN A 196 -13.21 14.94 17.66
CA ASN A 196 -13.46 14.57 19.05
C ASN A 196 -12.79 13.25 19.47
N ILE A 197 -12.05 12.60 18.56
CA ILE A 197 -11.34 11.34 18.83
C ILE A 197 -9.93 11.69 19.29
N ALA A 198 -9.69 11.60 20.60
CA ALA A 198 -8.37 11.83 21.21
C ALA A 198 -7.44 10.61 21.05
N ALA A 199 -7.39 10.03 19.84
CA ALA A 199 -6.65 8.81 19.57
C ALA A 199 -6.08 8.77 18.14
N ASN A 200 -5.19 7.81 17.90
CA ASN A 200 -4.57 7.63 16.59
C ASN A 200 -5.45 6.72 15.73
N LEU A 201 -5.69 7.11 14.48
CA LEU A 201 -6.42 6.26 13.53
C LEU A 201 -5.41 5.48 12.67
N TYR A 202 -5.28 4.17 12.94
CA TYR A 202 -4.26 3.32 12.32
C TYR A 202 -4.69 2.72 10.98
N SER A 203 -5.99 2.59 10.70
CA SER A 203 -6.43 2.11 9.39
C SER A 203 -7.82 2.60 9.02
N VAL A 204 -8.04 2.88 7.74
CA VAL A 204 -9.36 3.09 7.15
C VAL A 204 -9.56 2.05 6.05
N LYS A 205 -10.65 1.28 6.13
CA LYS A 205 -11.00 0.26 5.14
C LYS A 205 -12.45 0.43 4.70
N PHE A 206 -12.68 0.42 3.41
CA PHE A 206 -14.02 0.44 2.83
C PHE A 206 -14.41 -0.94 2.33
N ILE A 207 -15.62 -1.38 2.67
CA ILE A 207 -16.22 -2.61 2.14
C ILE A 207 -16.93 -2.29 0.82
N ASN A 208 -17.58 -1.13 0.76
CA ASN A 208 -18.25 -0.60 -0.41
C ASN A 208 -18.28 0.95 -0.35
N ASP A 209 -18.99 1.57 -1.28
CA ASP A 209 -19.14 3.02 -1.39
C ASP A 209 -19.93 3.68 -0.25
N LYS A 210 -20.67 2.90 0.54
CA LYS A 210 -21.52 3.37 1.65
C LYS A 210 -21.05 2.94 3.03
N GLN A 211 -20.10 2.01 3.10
CA GLN A 211 -19.69 1.38 4.35
C GLN A 211 -18.16 1.26 4.43
N GLY A 212 -17.60 1.90 5.44
CA GLY A 212 -16.19 1.83 5.79
C GLY A 212 -15.98 1.82 7.31
N PHE A 213 -14.79 1.43 7.72
CA PHE A 213 -14.39 1.27 9.11
C PHE A 213 -13.05 1.97 9.32
N ALA A 214 -12.96 2.78 10.37
CA ALA A 214 -11.70 3.29 10.89
C ALA A 214 -11.34 2.51 12.16
N ARG A 215 -10.05 2.24 12.36
CA ARG A 215 -9.54 1.54 13.53
C ARG A 215 -8.61 2.44 14.33
N GLU A 216 -8.85 2.47 15.62
CA GLU A 216 -7.96 2.97 16.69
C GLU A 216 -6.99 1.88 17.19
#